data_AF-A0A524IB38-F1
#
_entry.id   AF-A0A524IB38-F1
#
_cell.length_a   1.000
_cell.length_b   1.000
_cell.length_c   1.000
_cell.angle_alpha   90.00
_cell.angle_beta   90.00
_cell.angle_gamma   90.00
#
_symmetry.space_group_name_H-M   'P 1'
#
loop_
_entity.id
_entity.type
_entity.pdbx_description
1 polymer ?
#
loop_
_entity_poly.entity_id
_entity_poly.type
_entity_poly.pdbx_seq_one_letter_code
_entity_poly.pdbx_strand_id
1 'polypeptide(L)'
;MKNNLRLLTALAVMLTVMAAGACGQTIGKTLKTATTRPPSDFITFDDSELTGLEKDFFDDLGDGVMDRYDYYDAFLVASEVTEKKTFASYRAKLESVRQETLGALKDFTGGPRKVLAKQLLLQLHDTAFKTYREKATLATDLLDRGEFNCLSSAILYALIADELGIDVQGVAVQGHAFCQITASDSGRPENVDVETTVRYGFEPGQKELDEMRNVIVSVPKKAYGRRENVPIQLLIAM
;
A
#
# COMPACT_ATOMS: atom_id res chain seq x y z
N MET A 1 -11.22 -19.41 -8.52
CA MET A 1 -10.34 -19.52 -7.33
C MET A 1 -8.91 -19.96 -7.62
N LYS A 2 -8.58 -20.79 -8.64
CA LYS A 2 -7.17 -21.13 -8.96
C LYS A 2 -6.38 -20.02 -9.67
N ASN A 3 -7.03 -19.16 -10.45
CA ASN A 3 -6.36 -18.08 -11.20
C ASN A 3 -5.87 -16.94 -10.28
N ASN A 4 -6.65 -16.55 -9.26
CA ASN A 4 -6.33 -15.37 -8.43
C ASN A 4 -5.03 -15.53 -7.63
N LEU A 5 -4.71 -16.74 -7.15
CA LEU A 5 -3.46 -16.96 -6.43
C LEU A 5 -2.22 -16.82 -7.34
N ARG A 6 -2.31 -17.29 -8.58
CA ARG A 6 -1.25 -17.09 -9.58
C ARG A 6 -1.12 -15.61 -9.95
N LEU A 7 -2.24 -14.92 -10.11
CA LEU A 7 -2.27 -13.49 -10.44
C LEU A 7 -1.63 -12.64 -9.32
N LEU A 8 -1.99 -12.89 -8.06
CA LEU A 8 -1.41 -12.23 -6.89
C LEU A 8 0.07 -12.56 -6.72
N THR A 9 0.45 -13.84 -6.91
CA THR A 9 1.87 -14.24 -6.93
C THR A 9 2.62 -13.49 -8.01
N ALA A 10 1.99 -13.29 -9.17
CA ALA A 10 2.63 -12.61 -10.27
C ALA A 10 2.78 -11.12 -10.07
N LEU A 11 1.73 -10.48 -9.55
CA LEU A 11 1.75 -9.10 -9.11
C LEU A 11 2.84 -8.88 -8.05
N ALA A 12 2.94 -9.75 -7.04
CA ALA A 12 3.97 -9.70 -6.01
C ALA A 12 5.38 -9.75 -6.60
N VAL A 13 5.66 -10.72 -7.49
CA VAL A 13 6.98 -10.87 -8.10
C VAL A 13 7.32 -9.67 -8.97
N MET A 14 6.42 -9.26 -9.86
CA MET A 14 6.70 -8.15 -10.78
C MET A 14 6.88 -6.82 -10.04
N LEU A 15 6.03 -6.52 -9.06
CA LEU A 15 6.16 -5.31 -8.24
C LEU A 15 7.43 -5.34 -7.38
N THR A 16 7.87 -6.51 -6.90
CA THR A 16 9.13 -6.64 -6.14
C THR A 16 10.36 -6.38 -7.02
N VAL A 17 10.36 -6.90 -8.25
CA VAL A 17 11.43 -6.64 -9.24
C VAL A 17 11.51 -5.14 -9.55
N MET A 18 10.37 -4.49 -9.72
CA MET A 18 10.28 -3.04 -9.93
C MET A 18 10.88 -2.23 -8.78
N ALA A 19 10.52 -2.57 -7.54
CA ALA A 19 11.05 -1.90 -6.35
C ALA A 19 12.59 -2.05 -6.24
N ALA A 20 13.13 -3.22 -6.57
CA ALA A 20 14.58 -3.47 -6.57
C ALA A 20 15.32 -2.67 -7.66
N GLY A 21 14.70 -2.50 -8.84
CA GLY A 21 15.26 -1.70 -9.95
C GLY A 21 15.36 -0.20 -9.62
N ALA A 22 14.34 0.37 -8.98
CA ALA A 22 14.32 1.78 -8.58
C ALA A 22 15.37 2.11 -7.49
N CYS A 23 15.60 1.19 -6.54
CA CYS A 23 16.58 1.36 -5.46
C CYS A 23 18.05 1.45 -5.98
N GLY A 24 18.33 0.92 -7.17
CA GLY A 24 19.66 0.90 -7.78
C GLY A 24 20.16 2.23 -8.36
N GLN A 25 19.34 3.29 -8.43
CA GLN A 25 19.72 4.52 -9.14
C GLN A 25 20.40 5.62 -8.29
N THR A 26 20.44 5.51 -6.96
CA THR A 26 20.83 6.67 -6.10
C THR A 26 22.15 6.53 -5.34
N ILE A 27 22.95 5.48 -5.53
CA ILE A 27 24.25 5.36 -4.83
C ILE A 27 25.41 5.41 -5.83
N GLY A 28 26.21 6.47 -5.71
CA GLY A 28 27.32 6.77 -6.60
C GLY A 28 28.32 5.63 -6.77
N LYS A 29 28.80 5.51 -8.01
CA LYS A 29 30.06 4.87 -8.44
C LYS A 29 30.61 3.82 -7.47
N THR A 30 30.03 2.61 -7.49
CA THR A 30 30.72 1.31 -7.59
C THR A 30 29.71 0.21 -7.22
N LEU A 31 28.74 -0.06 -8.10
CA LEU A 31 28.09 -1.36 -8.18
C LEU A 31 27.59 -1.52 -9.62
N LYS A 32 28.39 -2.23 -10.44
CA LYS A 32 27.92 -2.67 -11.75
C LYS A 32 26.92 -3.81 -11.52
N THR A 33 25.77 -3.67 -12.20
CA THR A 33 24.73 -4.66 -12.48
C THR A 33 23.96 -5.20 -11.27
N ALA A 34 23.12 -4.35 -10.67
CA ALA A 34 21.82 -4.83 -10.21
C ALA A 34 20.99 -5.21 -11.46
N THR A 35 20.32 -6.35 -11.42
CA THR A 35 19.70 -7.07 -12.54
C THR A 35 18.87 -6.20 -13.49
N THR A 36 19.27 -6.16 -14.77
CA THR A 36 18.66 -5.38 -15.87
C THR A 36 17.52 -6.11 -16.59
N ARG A 37 16.87 -7.08 -15.95
CA ARG A 37 15.82 -7.87 -16.62
C ARG A 37 14.45 -7.25 -16.33
N PRO A 38 13.60 -7.04 -17.35
CA PRO A 38 12.24 -6.56 -17.15
C PRO A 38 11.45 -7.53 -16.26
N PRO A 39 10.46 -7.06 -15.47
CA PRO A 39 9.60 -7.93 -14.68
C PRO A 39 8.94 -9.07 -15.49
N SER A 40 8.67 -8.85 -16.78
CA SER A 40 8.15 -9.85 -17.72
C SER A 40 9.04 -11.09 -17.90
N ASP A 41 10.34 -11.01 -17.61
CA ASP A 41 11.25 -12.16 -17.71
C ASP A 41 11.04 -13.20 -16.59
N PHE A 42 10.34 -12.82 -15.52
CA PHE A 42 10.16 -13.67 -14.35
C PHE A 42 8.84 -14.45 -14.39
N ILE A 43 7.84 -13.93 -15.11
CA ILE A 43 6.50 -14.51 -15.16
C ILE A 43 5.89 -14.35 -16.55
N THR A 44 5.38 -15.46 -17.08
CA THR A 44 4.60 -15.52 -18.31
C THR A 44 3.21 -16.04 -18.00
N PHE A 45 2.19 -15.40 -18.56
CA PHE A 45 0.81 -15.86 -18.51
C PHE A 45 0.40 -16.48 -19.84
N ASP A 46 -0.54 -17.42 -19.81
CA ASP A 46 -1.27 -17.80 -21.02
C ASP A 46 -2.31 -16.72 -21.35
N ASP A 47 -2.53 -16.41 -22.62
CA ASP A 47 -3.51 -15.40 -23.06
C ASP A 47 -4.94 -15.68 -22.57
N SER A 48 -5.25 -16.93 -22.20
CA SER A 48 -6.54 -17.33 -21.63
C SER A 48 -6.64 -17.16 -20.10
N GLU A 49 -5.53 -16.88 -19.41
CA GLU A 49 -5.48 -16.72 -17.95
C GLU A 49 -5.84 -15.30 -17.48
N LEU A 50 -5.69 -14.30 -18.37
CA LEU A 50 -5.88 -12.88 -18.06
C LEU A 50 -7.11 -12.29 -18.74
N THR A 51 -7.80 -11.38 -18.06
CA THR A 51 -8.70 -10.45 -18.75
C THR A 51 -7.88 -9.51 -19.64
N GLY A 52 -8.55 -8.87 -20.61
CA GLY A 52 -7.88 -7.85 -21.42
C GLY A 52 -7.30 -6.69 -20.60
N LEU A 53 -7.92 -6.35 -19.46
CA LEU A 53 -7.39 -5.32 -18.57
C LEU A 53 -6.16 -5.80 -17.79
N GLU A 54 -6.21 -7.02 -17.26
CA GLU A 54 -5.05 -7.59 -16.56
C GLU A 54 -3.86 -7.71 -17.49
N LYS A 55 -4.08 -8.11 -18.75
CA LYS A 55 -3.03 -8.13 -19.78
C LYS A 55 -2.46 -6.73 -20.01
N ASP A 56 -3.31 -5.74 -20.29
CA ASP A 56 -2.88 -4.35 -20.50
C ASP A 56 -2.05 -3.82 -19.29
N PHE A 57 -2.46 -4.18 -18.06
CA PHE A 57 -1.77 -3.83 -16.82
C PHE A 57 -0.43 -4.55 -16.62
N PHE A 58 -0.38 -5.87 -16.82
CA PHE A 58 0.86 -6.64 -16.67
C PHE A 58 1.88 -6.33 -17.78
N ASP A 59 1.42 -5.96 -18.98
CA ASP A 59 2.31 -5.46 -20.04
C ASP A 59 2.94 -4.12 -19.65
N ASP A 60 2.17 -3.23 -18.99
CA ASP A 60 2.67 -1.93 -18.47
C ASP A 60 3.65 -2.13 -17.30
N LEU A 61 3.29 -3.02 -16.37
CA LEU A 61 4.17 -3.35 -15.26
C LEU A 61 5.44 -4.07 -15.74
N GLY A 62 5.31 -4.88 -16.79
CA GLY A 62 6.34 -5.73 -17.36
C GLY A 62 7.46 -4.98 -18.07
N ASP A 63 7.20 -3.81 -18.65
CA ASP A 63 8.20 -3.04 -19.40
C ASP A 63 9.16 -2.23 -18.50
N GLY A 64 8.86 -2.15 -17.20
CA GLY A 64 9.67 -1.43 -16.23
C GLY A 64 9.27 0.04 -16.01
N VAL A 65 8.21 0.51 -16.67
CA VAL A 65 7.73 1.90 -16.67
C VAL A 65 6.21 1.88 -16.55
N MET A 66 5.69 2.09 -15.33
CA MET A 66 4.24 2.25 -15.17
C MET A 66 3.80 3.65 -15.58
N ASP A 67 3.50 3.85 -16.87
CA ASP A 67 3.05 5.13 -17.41
C ASP A 67 1.57 5.15 -17.84
N ARG A 68 0.93 3.98 -17.99
CA ARG A 68 -0.53 3.86 -18.21
C ARG A 68 -1.29 3.59 -16.92
N TYR A 69 -0.65 2.88 -16.00
CA TYR A 69 -1.22 2.53 -14.70
C TYR A 69 -0.35 3.06 -13.55
N ASP A 70 -0.90 3.10 -12.34
CA ASP A 70 -0.18 3.46 -11.13
C ASP A 70 -0.40 2.42 -10.00
N TYR A 71 0.16 2.67 -8.81
CA TYR A 71 -0.02 1.75 -7.68
C TYR A 71 -1.44 1.79 -7.07
N TYR A 72 -2.24 2.82 -7.34
CA TYR A 72 -3.67 2.82 -7.00
C TYR A 72 -4.43 1.86 -7.93
N ASP A 73 -4.09 1.85 -9.22
CA ASP A 73 -4.61 0.89 -10.17
C ASP A 73 -4.20 -0.54 -9.80
N ALA A 74 -2.96 -0.74 -9.33
CA ALA A 74 -2.49 -2.04 -8.83
C ALA A 74 -3.34 -2.53 -7.65
N PHE A 75 -3.75 -1.63 -6.74
CA PHE A 75 -4.65 -1.99 -5.63
C PHE A 75 -6.04 -2.43 -6.13
N LEU A 76 -6.58 -1.80 -7.18
CA LEU A 76 -7.84 -2.21 -7.80
C LEU A 76 -7.72 -3.57 -8.49
N VAL A 77 -6.64 -3.81 -9.23
CA VAL A 77 -6.38 -5.10 -9.90
C VAL A 77 -6.20 -6.22 -8.86
N ALA A 78 -5.43 -5.97 -7.79
CA ALA A 78 -5.29 -6.89 -6.66
C ALA A 78 -6.64 -7.18 -5.96
N SER A 79 -7.57 -6.22 -6.02
CA SER A 79 -8.92 -6.34 -5.50
C SER A 79 -9.92 -6.98 -6.49
N GLU A 80 -9.41 -7.68 -7.51
CA GLU A 80 -10.17 -8.41 -8.52
C GLU A 80 -11.05 -7.51 -9.41
N VAL A 81 -10.73 -6.22 -9.51
CA VAL A 81 -11.43 -5.28 -10.40
C VAL A 81 -10.81 -5.35 -11.79
N THR A 82 -11.22 -6.35 -12.57
CA THR A 82 -10.50 -6.73 -13.82
C THR A 82 -11.33 -6.54 -15.09
N GLU A 83 -12.57 -6.05 -14.97
CA GLU A 83 -13.44 -5.70 -16.09
C GLU A 83 -13.34 -4.19 -16.37
N LYS A 84 -13.11 -3.80 -17.64
CA LYS A 84 -12.77 -2.42 -18.04
C LYS A 84 -13.76 -1.37 -17.54
N LYS A 85 -15.07 -1.60 -17.69
CA LYS A 85 -16.10 -0.64 -17.26
C LYS A 85 -16.14 -0.51 -15.73
N THR A 86 -16.05 -1.62 -15.03
CA THR A 86 -16.06 -1.67 -13.56
C THR A 86 -14.80 -1.03 -12.99
N PHE A 87 -13.64 -1.31 -13.60
CA PHE A 87 -12.37 -0.68 -13.27
C PHE A 87 -12.41 0.82 -13.41
N ALA A 88 -12.90 1.35 -14.54
CA ALA A 88 -13.02 2.79 -14.73
C ALA A 88 -13.89 3.46 -13.64
N SER A 89 -14.96 2.79 -13.20
CA SER A 89 -15.83 3.27 -12.12
C SER A 89 -15.09 3.31 -10.78
N TYR A 90 -14.38 2.25 -10.40
CA TYR A 90 -13.63 2.22 -9.14
C TYR A 90 -12.39 3.11 -9.16
N ARG A 91 -11.72 3.25 -10.31
CA ARG A 91 -10.62 4.21 -10.49
C ARG A 91 -11.10 5.63 -10.22
N ALA A 92 -12.27 6.02 -10.74
CA ALA A 92 -12.85 7.32 -10.45
C ALA A 92 -13.21 7.51 -8.96
N LYS A 93 -13.73 6.47 -8.28
CA LYS A 93 -14.01 6.51 -6.83
C LYS A 93 -12.73 6.68 -6.01
N LEU A 94 -11.71 5.89 -6.31
CA LEU A 94 -10.42 5.93 -5.63
C LEU A 94 -9.73 7.28 -5.84
N GLU A 95 -9.77 7.80 -7.07
CA GLU A 95 -9.27 9.14 -7.39
C GLU A 95 -10.02 10.23 -6.63
N SER A 96 -11.34 10.11 -6.44
CA SER A 96 -12.11 11.05 -5.62
C SER A 96 -11.63 11.05 -4.15
N VAL A 97 -11.41 9.86 -3.56
CA VAL A 97 -10.89 9.73 -2.19
C VAL A 97 -9.48 10.32 -2.08
N ARG A 98 -8.63 10.04 -3.07
CA ARG A 98 -7.27 10.58 -3.16
C ARG A 98 -7.29 12.11 -3.20
N GLN A 99 -8.01 12.71 -4.15
CA GLN A 99 -8.05 14.17 -4.30
C GLN A 99 -8.69 14.88 -3.11
N GLU A 100 -9.75 14.32 -2.53
CA GLU A 100 -10.34 14.85 -1.29
C GLU A 100 -9.32 14.85 -0.15
N THR A 101 -8.58 13.75 0.02
CA THR A 101 -7.56 13.61 1.06
C THR A 101 -6.39 14.57 0.84
N LEU A 102 -5.83 14.62 -0.37
CA LEU A 102 -4.73 15.55 -0.71
C LEU A 102 -5.16 17.01 -0.53
N GLY A 103 -6.38 17.36 -0.96
CA GLY A 103 -6.94 18.69 -0.80
C GLY A 103 -7.10 19.11 0.66
N ALA A 104 -7.56 18.19 1.53
CA ALA A 104 -7.68 18.42 2.97
C ALA A 104 -6.31 18.59 3.67
N LEU A 105 -5.26 17.99 3.12
CA LEU A 105 -3.92 17.98 3.72
C LEU A 105 -2.98 19.06 3.19
N LYS A 106 -3.42 19.85 2.19
CA LYS A 106 -2.58 20.86 1.51
C LYS A 106 -1.82 21.77 2.47
N ASP A 107 -2.47 22.21 3.56
CA ASP A 107 -1.90 23.18 4.52
C ASP A 107 -0.83 22.56 5.43
N PHE A 108 -0.73 21.22 5.46
CA PHE A 108 0.26 20.48 6.25
C PHE A 108 1.51 20.10 5.45
N THR A 109 1.48 20.19 4.12
CA THR A 109 2.56 19.69 3.23
C THR A 109 3.91 20.38 3.44
N GLY A 110 3.91 21.64 3.92
CA GLY A 110 5.13 22.38 4.28
C GLY A 110 5.60 22.21 5.73
N GLY A 111 4.87 21.45 6.54
CA GLY A 111 5.15 21.25 7.96
C GLY A 111 6.00 19.99 8.27
N PRO A 112 6.12 19.63 9.55
CA PRO A 112 6.81 18.40 9.96
C PRO A 112 6.13 17.16 9.39
N ARG A 113 6.93 16.20 8.91
CA ARG A 113 6.44 14.96 8.29
C ARG A 113 5.64 14.10 9.25
N LYS A 114 6.03 14.03 10.53
CA LYS A 114 5.20 13.36 11.56
C LYS A 114 3.80 13.96 11.68
N VAL A 115 3.68 15.29 11.57
CA VAL A 115 2.38 15.97 11.66
C VAL A 115 1.55 15.65 10.42
N LEU A 116 2.12 15.77 9.22
CA LEU A 116 1.42 15.43 7.97
C LEU A 116 0.94 13.98 7.96
N ALA A 117 1.79 13.05 8.35
CA ALA A 117 1.48 11.62 8.40
C ALA A 117 0.39 11.28 9.42
N LYS A 118 0.36 11.96 10.58
CA LYS A 118 -0.71 11.85 11.56
C LYS A 118 -2.04 12.40 11.02
N GLN A 119 -2.00 13.55 10.35
CA GLN A 119 -3.20 14.16 9.76
C GLN A 119 -3.77 13.32 8.62
N LEU A 120 -2.92 12.67 7.84
CA LEU A 120 -3.36 11.69 6.85
C LEU A 120 -4.18 10.56 7.47
N LEU A 121 -3.69 9.96 8.57
CA LEU A 121 -4.42 8.90 9.26
C LEU A 121 -5.78 9.41 9.74
N LEU A 122 -5.81 10.60 10.34
CA LEU A 122 -7.05 11.21 10.81
C LEU A 122 -8.03 11.44 9.66
N GLN A 123 -7.56 12.04 8.56
CA GLN A 123 -8.37 12.34 7.39
C GLN A 123 -8.99 11.07 6.77
N LEU A 124 -8.22 9.99 6.67
CA LEU A 124 -8.72 8.73 6.12
C LEU A 124 -9.79 8.09 7.02
N HIS A 125 -9.66 8.18 8.36
CA HIS A 125 -10.72 7.76 9.28
C HIS A 125 -11.97 8.65 9.21
N ASP A 126 -11.80 9.92 8.91
CA ASP A 126 -12.93 10.83 8.75
C ASP A 126 -13.68 10.63 7.43
N THR A 127 -13.01 10.10 6.39
CA THR A 127 -13.55 10.06 5.01
C THR A 127 -13.74 8.67 4.43
N ALA A 128 -12.76 7.76 4.56
CA ALA A 128 -12.74 6.45 3.89
C ALA A 128 -12.94 5.27 4.85
N PHE A 129 -12.27 5.26 6.01
CA PHE A 129 -12.27 4.14 6.96
C PHE A 129 -13.45 4.25 7.93
N LYS A 130 -14.62 3.73 7.54
CA LYS A 130 -15.87 3.86 8.33
C LYS A 130 -16.10 2.73 9.32
N THR A 131 -15.95 1.48 8.87
CA THR A 131 -16.26 0.30 9.69
C THR A 131 -15.18 -0.76 9.54
N TYR A 132 -14.58 -1.17 10.65
CA TYR A 132 -13.64 -2.29 10.64
C TYR A 132 -14.37 -3.61 10.38
N ARG A 133 -13.87 -4.38 9.40
CA ARG A 133 -14.33 -5.73 9.05
C ARG A 133 -13.11 -6.58 8.74
N GLU A 134 -12.85 -7.62 9.54
CA GLU A 134 -11.66 -8.49 9.38
C GLU A 134 -11.44 -8.99 7.94
N LYS A 135 -12.52 -9.25 7.19
CA LYS A 135 -12.48 -9.76 5.82
C LYS A 135 -12.47 -8.69 4.71
N ALA A 136 -12.55 -7.41 5.04
CA ALA A 136 -12.58 -6.33 4.06
C ALA A 136 -11.15 -5.95 3.60
N THR A 137 -10.49 -6.88 2.90
CA THR A 137 -9.16 -6.67 2.30
C THR A 137 -9.23 -5.97 0.95
N LEU A 138 -10.40 -5.95 0.29
CA LEU A 138 -10.55 -5.45 -1.07
C LEU A 138 -10.79 -3.93 -1.10
N ALA A 139 -10.24 -3.27 -2.11
CA ALA A 139 -10.52 -1.86 -2.40
C ALA A 139 -12.02 -1.60 -2.62
N THR A 140 -12.76 -2.56 -3.17
CA THR A 140 -14.19 -2.43 -3.44
C THR A 140 -15.02 -2.33 -2.15
N ASP A 141 -14.67 -3.09 -1.10
CA ASP A 141 -15.33 -3.01 0.20
C ASP A 141 -15.13 -1.63 0.85
N LEU A 142 -13.91 -1.12 0.75
CA LEU A 142 -13.51 0.19 1.23
C LEU A 142 -14.24 1.30 0.47
N LEU A 143 -14.23 1.25 -0.86
CA LEU A 143 -14.77 2.32 -1.70
C LEU A 143 -16.31 2.37 -1.74
N ASP A 144 -16.98 1.23 -1.59
CA ASP A 144 -18.45 1.18 -1.64
C ASP A 144 -19.10 1.38 -0.27
N ARG A 145 -18.49 0.84 0.78
CA ARG A 145 -19.12 0.75 2.12
C ARG A 145 -18.31 1.40 3.22
N GLY A 146 -17.08 1.86 2.92
CA GLY A 146 -16.13 2.28 3.94
C GLY A 146 -15.71 1.14 4.86
N GLU A 147 -15.88 -0.12 4.42
CA GLU A 147 -15.46 -1.28 5.20
C GLU A 147 -13.97 -1.54 4.94
N PHE A 148 -13.18 -1.61 6.01
CA PHE A 148 -11.73 -1.75 5.90
C PHE A 148 -11.20 -2.75 6.93
N ASN A 149 -9.98 -3.21 6.71
CA ASN A 149 -9.23 -4.01 7.67
C ASN A 149 -7.78 -3.53 7.75
N CYS A 150 -6.92 -4.31 8.43
CA CYS A 150 -5.50 -3.99 8.55
C CYS A 150 -4.79 -3.85 7.21
N LEU A 151 -5.02 -4.76 6.27
CA LEU A 151 -4.37 -4.73 4.96
C LEU A 151 -4.87 -3.58 4.08
N SER A 152 -6.18 -3.47 3.87
CA SER A 152 -6.76 -2.44 2.98
C SER A 152 -6.49 -1.03 3.49
N SER A 153 -6.50 -0.83 4.81
CA SER A 153 -6.15 0.47 5.40
C SER A 153 -4.66 0.79 5.28
N ALA A 154 -3.78 -0.19 5.46
CA ALA A 154 -2.34 -0.02 5.31
C ALA A 154 -1.98 0.32 3.86
N ILE A 155 -2.58 -0.36 2.87
CA ILE A 155 -2.35 -0.07 1.45
C ILE A 155 -2.76 1.37 1.11
N LEU A 156 -4.00 1.78 1.42
CA LEU A 156 -4.46 3.12 1.08
C LEU A 156 -3.66 4.21 1.80
N TYR A 157 -3.32 4.00 3.07
CA TYR A 157 -2.47 4.93 3.82
C TYR A 157 -1.09 5.07 3.18
N ALA A 158 -0.43 3.94 2.87
CA ALA A 158 0.91 3.94 2.30
C ALA A 158 0.95 4.62 0.92
N LEU A 159 -0.03 4.36 0.05
CA LEU A 159 -0.12 4.98 -1.27
C LEU A 159 -0.19 6.51 -1.18
N ILE A 160 -1.09 7.04 -0.34
CA ILE A 160 -1.25 8.50 -0.21
C ILE A 160 -0.08 9.11 0.56
N ALA A 161 0.48 8.40 1.55
CA ALA A 161 1.66 8.86 2.28
C ALA A 161 2.88 9.03 1.34
N ASP A 162 3.14 8.04 0.49
CA ASP A 162 4.21 8.07 -0.51
C ASP A 162 4.02 9.25 -1.48
N GLU A 163 2.79 9.46 -1.96
CA GLU A 163 2.46 10.59 -2.83
C GLU A 163 2.65 11.96 -2.15
N LEU A 164 2.43 12.05 -0.85
CA LEU A 164 2.71 13.24 -0.04
C LEU A 164 4.20 13.44 0.26
N GLY A 165 5.06 12.55 -0.24
CA GLY A 165 6.51 12.55 -0.01
C GLY A 165 6.89 12.14 1.41
N ILE A 166 6.06 11.33 2.06
CA ILE A 166 6.39 10.69 3.34
C ILE A 166 7.11 9.38 3.02
N ASP A 167 8.32 9.20 3.54
CA ASP A 167 9.01 7.92 3.47
C ASP A 167 8.22 6.90 4.31
N VAL A 168 7.59 5.94 3.63
CA VAL A 168 6.63 5.00 4.21
C VAL A 168 6.89 3.58 3.70
N GLN A 169 6.75 2.62 4.60
CA GLN A 169 6.81 1.19 4.30
C GLN A 169 5.61 0.49 4.93
N GLY A 170 5.17 -0.60 4.30
CA GLY A 170 4.28 -1.54 4.97
C GLY A 170 5.05 -2.28 6.07
N VAL A 171 4.34 -2.74 7.08
CA VAL A 171 4.86 -3.67 8.08
C VAL A 171 3.97 -4.89 8.10
N ALA A 172 4.54 -6.02 7.71
CA ALA A 172 3.86 -7.30 7.72
C ALA A 172 4.25 -8.11 8.96
N VAL A 173 3.24 -8.70 9.60
CA VAL A 173 3.41 -9.70 10.64
C VAL A 173 2.31 -10.75 10.49
N GLN A 174 2.51 -11.94 11.05
CA GLN A 174 1.56 -13.03 10.90
C GLN A 174 0.12 -12.61 11.25
N GLY A 175 -0.74 -12.48 10.23
CA GLY A 175 -2.16 -12.12 10.36
C GLY A 175 -2.45 -10.63 10.57
N HIS A 176 -1.47 -9.73 10.40
CA HIS A 176 -1.68 -8.29 10.55
C HIS A 176 -0.76 -7.46 9.66
N ALA A 177 -1.23 -6.28 9.28
CA ALA A 177 -0.47 -5.31 8.50
C ALA A 177 -0.73 -3.90 9.02
N PHE A 178 0.30 -3.07 9.02
CA PHE A 178 0.23 -1.64 9.34
C PHE A 178 1.33 -0.89 8.57
N CYS A 179 1.59 0.38 8.88
CA CYS A 179 2.65 1.13 8.21
C CYS A 179 3.71 1.64 9.19
N GLN A 180 4.93 1.84 8.68
CA GLN A 180 5.97 2.58 9.37
C GLN A 180 6.41 3.72 8.48
N ILE A 181 6.52 4.92 9.04
CA ILE A 181 7.13 6.06 8.35
C ILE A 181 8.52 6.31 8.90
N THR A 182 9.39 6.90 8.08
CA THR A 182 10.67 7.44 8.51
C THR A 182 10.63 8.97 8.38
N ALA A 183 10.57 9.66 9.51
CA ALA A 183 10.60 11.12 9.57
C ALA A 183 11.99 11.60 9.96
N SER A 184 12.47 12.69 9.34
CA SER A 184 13.76 13.32 9.69
C SER A 184 13.59 14.74 10.22
N ASP A 185 12.42 15.05 10.80
CA ASP A 185 12.04 16.39 11.28
C ASP A 185 13.03 16.94 12.33
N SER A 186 13.69 16.06 13.10
CA SER A 186 14.68 16.41 14.13
C SER A 186 16.13 16.46 13.63
N GLY A 187 16.35 16.28 12.32
CA GLY A 187 17.68 16.12 11.73
C GLY A 187 18.29 14.70 11.90
N ARG A 188 17.53 13.76 12.47
CA ARG A 188 17.85 12.33 12.53
C ARG A 188 16.65 11.51 12.06
N PRO A 189 16.88 10.39 11.36
CA PRO A 189 15.79 9.51 10.96
C PRO A 189 15.16 8.88 12.20
N GLU A 190 13.85 8.99 12.29
CA GLU A 190 13.00 8.43 13.33
C GLU A 190 11.93 7.57 12.67
N ASN A 191 11.89 6.30 13.06
CA ASN A 191 10.87 5.38 12.57
C ASN A 191 9.65 5.44 13.48
N VAL A 192 8.49 5.69 12.89
CA VAL A 192 7.22 5.85 13.61
C VAL A 192 6.22 4.85 13.05
N ASP A 193 5.73 3.98 13.92
CA ASP A 193 4.67 3.04 13.55
C ASP A 193 3.32 3.76 13.47
N VAL A 194 2.50 3.36 12.50
CA VAL A 194 1.18 3.90 12.23
C VAL A 194 0.21 2.72 12.14
N GLU A 195 -0.56 2.52 13.21
CA GLU A 195 -1.62 1.52 13.25
C GLU A 195 -2.85 2.06 12.50
N THR A 196 -2.90 1.79 11.19
CA THR A 196 -3.88 2.37 10.26
C THR A 196 -5.31 1.96 10.54
N THR A 197 -5.50 0.87 11.27
CA THR A 197 -6.83 0.41 11.68
C THR A 197 -7.48 1.29 12.75
N VAL A 198 -6.70 2.19 13.38
CA VAL A 198 -7.13 2.98 14.53
C VAL A 198 -6.98 4.45 14.22
N ARG A 199 -8.07 5.21 14.40
CA ARG A 199 -8.10 6.65 14.14
C ARG A 199 -6.97 7.43 14.81
N TYR A 200 -6.64 7.09 16.04
CA TYR A 200 -5.56 7.71 16.82
C TYR A 200 -4.31 6.83 16.93
N GLY A 201 -4.13 5.87 16.01
CA GLY A 201 -3.05 4.87 16.02
C GLY A 201 -1.68 5.37 15.55
N PHE A 202 -1.44 6.68 15.54
CA PHE A 202 -0.15 7.24 15.15
C PHE A 202 0.83 7.25 16.34
N GLU A 203 2.03 6.69 16.15
CA GLU A 203 3.01 6.48 17.22
C GLU A 203 2.39 5.76 18.42
N PRO A 204 1.74 4.60 18.21
CA PRO A 204 0.97 3.97 19.27
C PRO A 204 1.93 3.42 20.32
N GLY A 205 1.76 3.87 21.56
CA GLY A 205 2.48 3.29 22.69
C GLY A 205 1.99 1.88 23.01
N GLN A 206 2.78 1.15 23.83
CA GLN A 206 2.46 -0.24 24.18
C GLN A 206 1.12 -0.38 24.92
N LYS A 207 0.74 0.65 25.70
CA LYS A 207 -0.49 0.66 26.49
C LYS A 207 -1.71 0.88 25.60
N GLU A 208 -1.60 1.80 24.64
CA GLU A 208 -2.63 2.07 23.63
C GLU A 208 -2.88 0.81 22.78
N LEU A 209 -1.82 0.13 22.32
CA LEU A 209 -1.95 -1.14 21.58
C LEU A 209 -2.61 -2.25 22.41
N ASP A 210 -2.30 -2.35 23.70
CA ASP A 210 -2.84 -3.38 24.60
C ASP A 210 -4.33 -3.13 24.96
N GLU A 211 -4.75 -1.86 25.06
CA GLU A 211 -6.16 -1.49 25.26
C GLU A 211 -7.01 -1.67 23.98
N MET A 212 -6.38 -1.55 22.81
CA MET A 212 -6.98 -1.75 21.49
C MET A 212 -7.15 -3.23 21.09
N ARG A 213 -6.49 -4.17 21.80
CA ARG A 213 -6.58 -5.64 21.61
C ARG A 213 -8.00 -6.20 21.60
N ASN A 214 -8.93 -5.55 22.30
CA ASN A 214 -10.30 -6.04 22.47
C ASN A 214 -11.25 -5.59 21.34
N VAL A 215 -10.80 -4.74 20.43
CA VAL A 215 -11.64 -4.12 19.37
C VAL A 215 -11.05 -4.35 17.98
N ILE A 216 -9.72 -4.46 17.87
CA ILE A 216 -8.98 -4.49 16.61
C ILE A 216 -7.89 -5.55 16.72
N VAL A 217 -7.59 -6.24 15.61
CA VAL A 217 -6.49 -7.21 15.54
C VAL A 217 -5.19 -6.46 15.79
N SER A 218 -4.72 -6.49 17.04
CA SER A 218 -3.41 -5.93 17.40
C SER A 218 -2.36 -7.05 17.38
N VAL A 219 -1.12 -6.69 17.05
CA VAL A 219 0.00 -7.64 17.05
C VAL A 219 0.30 -8.13 18.48
N PRO A 220 0.33 -9.44 18.74
CA PRO A 220 0.84 -9.98 20.01
C PRO A 220 2.30 -9.61 20.21
N LYS A 221 2.72 -9.27 21.45
CA LYS A 221 4.10 -8.87 21.79
C LYS A 221 5.19 -9.83 21.27
N LYS A 222 4.90 -11.13 21.24
CA LYS A 222 5.82 -12.17 20.71
C LYS A 222 5.96 -12.15 19.18
N ALA A 223 4.98 -11.58 18.47
CA ALA A 223 4.99 -11.45 17.02
C ALA A 223 5.61 -10.12 16.55
N TYR A 224 5.63 -9.08 17.40
CA TYR A 224 6.26 -7.78 17.08
C TYR A 224 7.74 -7.90 16.73
N GLY A 225 8.48 -8.81 17.39
CA GLY A 225 9.88 -9.10 17.08
C GLY A 225 10.11 -9.87 15.78
N ARG A 226 9.05 -10.31 15.10
CA ARG A 226 9.07 -10.99 13.79
C ARG A 226 8.40 -10.14 12.71
N ARG A 227 8.28 -8.83 12.94
CA ARG A 227 7.77 -7.89 11.94
C ARG A 227 8.79 -7.73 10.81
N GLU A 228 8.28 -7.59 9.61
CA GLU A 228 9.08 -7.32 8.41
C GLU A 228 8.59 -6.03 7.78
N ASN A 229 9.51 -5.09 7.55
CA ASN A 229 9.20 -3.93 6.72
C ASN A 229 9.16 -4.40 5.26
N VAL A 230 8.05 -4.13 4.60
CA VAL A 230 7.80 -4.52 3.22
C VAL A 230 7.58 -3.28 2.35
N PRO A 231 8.05 -3.29 1.10
CA PRO A 231 7.73 -2.22 0.16
C PRO A 231 6.21 -2.18 -0.11
N ILE A 232 5.67 -1.00 -0.46
CA ILE A 232 4.24 -0.78 -0.74
C ILE A 232 3.74 -1.79 -1.81
N GLN A 233 4.59 -2.05 -2.79
CA GLN A 233 4.47 -3.06 -3.83
C GLN A 233 4.09 -4.44 -3.29
N LEU A 234 4.83 -4.92 -2.28
CA LEU A 234 4.59 -6.22 -1.69
C LEU A 234 3.32 -6.19 -0.84
N LEU A 235 3.06 -5.08 -0.14
CA LEU A 235 1.84 -4.89 0.64
C LEU A 235 0.57 -4.98 -0.23
N ILE A 236 0.59 -4.42 -1.45
CA ILE A 236 -0.53 -4.50 -2.41
C ILE A 236 -0.82 -5.95 -2.83
N ALA A 237 0.20 -6.81 -2.89
CA ALA A 237 0.08 -8.16 -3.40
C ALA A 237 -0.18 -9.23 -2.32
N MET A 238 -0.44 -8.82 -1.07
CA MET A 238 -0.69 -9.70 0.09
C MET A 238 -2.13 -10.20 0.20
#